data_AF-A0A160A3C2-F1
#
_entry.id   AF-A0A160A3C2-F1
#
_cell.length_a   1.000
_cell.length_b   1.000
_cell.length_c   1.000
_cell.angle_alpha   90.00
_cell.angle_beta   90.00
_cell.angle_gamma   90.00
#
_symmetry.space_group_name_H-M   'P 1'
#
loop_
_entity.id
_entity.type
_entity.pdbx_description
1 polymer ?
#
loop_
_entity_poly.entity_id
_entity_poly.type
_entity_poly.pdbx_seq_one_letter_code
_entity_poly.pdbx_strand_id
1 'polypeptide(L)'
;MDGKAAVFAIQAEHQIIQPYLDHERFFNEQWIFARYEEEGGGEPGQFEYFVNPPSNWSETDKRRVERHFEDFNLGHRYSVKAAQILGTVMAQVASLQRIGLNNQVISETILAPGVSTAQFSNHWQCGLYQALMRHFEE
;
A
#
# COMPACT_ATOMS: atom_id res chain seq x y z
N MET A 1 15.90 -32.61 -19.92
CA MET A 1 16.37 -32.14 -18.60
C MET A 1 17.38 -31.04 -18.85
N ASP A 2 17.69 -30.26 -17.80
CA ASP A 2 18.74 -29.22 -17.72
C ASP A 2 18.32 -27.81 -18.17
N GLY A 3 18.30 -26.78 -17.34
CA GLY A 3 18.64 -26.69 -15.92
C GLY A 3 18.01 -25.41 -15.34
N LYS A 4 17.35 -25.55 -14.18
CA LYS A 4 17.00 -24.42 -13.33
C LYS A 4 18.29 -23.81 -12.79
N ALA A 5 18.86 -22.86 -13.53
CA ALA A 5 19.83 -21.96 -12.93
C ALA A 5 19.05 -21.03 -12.00
N ALA A 6 18.96 -21.38 -10.71
CA ALA A 6 18.59 -20.43 -9.69
C ALA A 6 19.68 -19.34 -9.73
N VAL A 7 19.34 -18.18 -10.30
CA VAL A 7 20.21 -17.01 -10.23
C VAL A 7 20.18 -16.56 -8.77
N PHE A 8 21.20 -16.95 -8.02
CA PHE A 8 21.36 -16.50 -6.65
C PHE A 8 21.81 -15.04 -6.67
N ALA A 9 21.15 -14.20 -5.88
CA ALA A 9 21.57 -12.83 -5.67
C ALA A 9 23.00 -12.79 -5.12
N ILE A 10 23.89 -12.10 -5.82
CA ILE A 10 25.31 -11.97 -5.46
C ILE A 10 25.49 -10.90 -4.36
N GLN A 11 24.50 -10.02 -4.17
CA GLN A 11 24.45 -8.98 -3.15
C GLN A 11 23.24 -9.19 -2.23
N ALA A 12 23.41 -8.94 -0.92
CA ALA A 12 22.37 -9.17 0.08
C ALA A 12 21.09 -8.39 -0.21
N GLU A 13 21.18 -7.17 -0.73
CA GLU A 13 20.02 -6.35 -1.13
C GLU A 13 19.18 -6.94 -2.28
N HIS A 14 19.75 -7.83 -3.10
CA HIS A 14 19.04 -8.45 -4.22
C HIS A 14 18.37 -9.77 -3.83
N GLN A 15 18.50 -10.21 -2.58
CA GLN A 15 17.79 -11.41 -2.10
C GLN A 15 16.31 -11.08 -1.89
N ILE A 16 15.45 -11.74 -2.68
CA ILE A 16 13.99 -11.73 -2.50
C ILE A 16 13.67 -12.03 -1.04
N ILE A 17 12.79 -11.23 -0.45
CA ILE A 17 12.24 -11.45 0.89
C ILE A 17 11.55 -12.82 0.93
N GLN A 18 12.05 -13.72 1.75
CA GLN A 18 11.61 -15.10 1.94
C GLN A 18 10.64 -15.19 3.13
N PRO A 19 9.35 -15.47 2.91
CA PRO A 19 8.31 -15.47 3.96
C PRO A 19 8.60 -16.29 5.21
N TYR A 20 9.44 -17.33 5.10
CA TYR A 20 9.72 -18.26 6.19
C TYR A 20 11.15 -18.19 6.74
N LEU A 21 12.04 -17.44 6.08
CA LEU A 21 13.46 -17.40 6.43
C LEU A 21 13.91 -16.01 6.86
N ASP A 22 13.29 -14.96 6.31
CA ASP A 22 13.64 -13.60 6.66
C ASP A 22 12.95 -13.14 7.94
N HIS A 23 13.53 -12.12 8.54
CA HIS A 23 13.05 -11.54 9.78
C HIS A 23 11.61 -11.07 9.65
N GLU A 24 10.80 -11.30 10.69
CA GLU A 24 9.38 -10.95 10.74
C GLU A 24 9.06 -9.47 10.46
N ARG A 25 10.05 -8.56 10.57
CA ARG A 25 9.91 -7.12 10.32
C ARG A 25 9.37 -6.84 8.93
N PHE A 26 9.78 -7.62 7.93
CA PHE A 26 9.35 -7.44 6.54
C PHE A 26 7.85 -7.68 6.34
N PHE A 27 7.21 -8.39 7.28
CA PHE A 27 5.81 -8.80 7.20
C PHE A 27 4.93 -8.08 8.23
N ASN A 28 5.48 -7.80 9.42
CA ASN A 28 4.74 -7.23 10.55
C ASN A 28 4.79 -5.70 10.57
N GLU A 29 5.89 -5.09 10.10
CA GLU A 29 6.03 -3.63 10.05
C GLU A 29 5.63 -3.12 8.66
N GLN A 30 4.88 -2.01 8.63
CA GLN A 30 4.46 -1.39 7.37
C GLN A 30 5.60 -0.59 6.76
N TRP A 31 5.84 -0.83 5.48
CA TRP A 31 6.80 -0.12 4.64
C TRP A 31 6.24 0.20 3.24
N ILE A 32 5.05 -0.30 2.86
CA ILE A 32 4.33 0.14 1.66
C ILE A 32 3.22 1.12 2.03
N PHE A 33 3.20 2.27 1.36
CA PHE A 33 2.18 3.31 1.52
C PHE A 33 1.69 3.78 0.15
N ALA A 34 0.64 4.61 0.16
CA ALA A 34 0.16 5.27 -1.05
C ALA A 34 -0.17 6.75 -0.80
N ARG A 35 -0.12 7.52 -1.88
CA ARG A 35 -0.69 8.87 -2.02
C ARG A 35 -1.87 8.81 -2.97
N TYR A 36 -2.89 9.62 -2.69
CA TYR A 36 -4.04 9.80 -3.56
C TYR A 36 -3.97 11.21 -4.15
N GLU A 37 -4.09 11.29 -5.47
CA GLU A 37 -4.11 12.56 -6.21
C GLU A 37 -5.42 12.64 -6.97
N GLU A 38 -6.21 13.68 -6.71
CA GLU A 38 -7.42 13.94 -7.49
C GLU A 38 -7.04 14.32 -8.93
N GLU A 39 -7.73 13.72 -9.90
CA GLU A 39 -7.68 14.20 -11.27
C GLU A 39 -8.72 15.32 -11.43
N GLY A 40 -8.27 16.48 -11.93
CA GLY A 40 -9.17 17.59 -12.21
C GLY A 40 -10.22 17.24 -13.27
N GLY A 41 -11.37 17.90 -13.23
CA GLY A 41 -12.39 17.74 -14.28
C GLY A 41 -13.40 16.61 -14.06
N GLY A 42 -13.42 15.99 -12.87
CA GLY A 42 -14.44 15.00 -12.49
C GLY A 42 -14.05 13.55 -12.78
N GLU A 43 -12.80 13.29 -13.14
CA GLU A 43 -12.25 11.94 -13.27
C GLU A 43 -11.91 11.34 -11.88
N PRO A 44 -11.98 10.02 -11.70
CA PRO A 44 -11.49 9.38 -10.49
C PRO A 44 -9.99 9.61 -10.35
N GLY A 45 -9.54 10.09 -9.18
CA GLY A 45 -8.13 10.30 -8.92
C GLY A 45 -7.29 9.02 -8.98
N GLN A 46 -5.97 9.18 -8.94
CA GLN A 46 -4.99 8.09 -9.03
C GLN A 46 -4.32 7.81 -7.69
N PHE A 47 -3.89 6.56 -7.51
CA PHE A 47 -3.04 6.16 -6.39
C PHE A 47 -1.59 5.92 -6.83
N GLU A 48 -0.66 6.60 -6.19
CA GLU A 48 0.77 6.33 -6.30
C GLU A 48 1.22 5.56 -5.05
N TYR A 49 1.63 4.29 -5.23
CA TYR A 49 2.19 3.48 -4.16
C TYR A 49 3.71 3.65 -4.10
N PHE A 50 4.26 3.71 -2.89
CA PHE A 50 5.69 3.93 -2.65
C PHE A 50 6.18 3.18 -1.41
N VAL A 51 7.51 3.07 -1.32
CA VAL A 51 8.22 2.41 -0.23
C VAL A 51 8.69 3.45 0.78
N ASN A 52 8.40 3.23 2.06
CA ASN A 52 8.82 4.06 3.18
C ASN A 52 9.05 3.17 4.42
N PRO A 53 10.19 2.44 4.49
CA PRO A 53 10.49 1.55 5.59
C PRO A 53 10.78 2.32 6.89
N PRO A 54 10.56 1.69 8.05
CA PRO A 54 10.91 2.28 9.34
C PRO A 54 12.36 2.77 9.41
N SER A 55 12.56 3.96 9.99
CA SER A 55 13.85 4.67 9.96
C SER A 55 14.99 3.92 10.65
N ASN A 56 14.64 3.10 11.66
CA ASN A 56 15.53 2.26 12.45
C ASN A 56 16.02 0.99 11.73
N TRP A 57 15.51 0.68 10.53
CA TRP A 57 15.98 -0.46 9.75
C TRP A 57 17.40 -0.26 9.22
N SER A 58 18.11 -1.37 9.02
CA SER A 58 19.42 -1.34 8.38
C SER A 58 19.31 -0.89 6.92
N GLU A 59 20.37 -0.28 6.40
CA GLU A 59 20.40 0.15 5.00
C GLU A 59 20.22 -1.02 4.02
N THR A 60 20.70 -2.21 4.39
CA THR A 60 20.46 -3.42 3.62
C THR A 60 18.98 -3.80 3.59
N ASP A 61 18.29 -3.78 4.73
CA ASP A 61 16.86 -4.13 4.80
C ASP A 61 15.99 -3.13 4.02
N LYS A 62 16.33 -1.84 4.08
CA LYS A 62 15.65 -0.79 3.29
C LYS A 62 15.77 -1.06 1.79
N ARG A 63 16.98 -1.31 1.31
CA ARG A 63 17.22 -1.65 -0.12
C ARG A 63 16.54 -2.95 -0.54
N ARG A 64 16.40 -3.94 0.37
CA ARG A 64 15.67 -5.19 0.08
C ARG A 64 14.18 -4.96 -0.16
N VAL A 65 13.52 -4.11 0.62
CA VAL A 65 12.09 -3.82 0.40
C VAL A 65 11.85 -2.96 -0.83
N GLU A 66 12.73 -2.00 -1.11
CA GLU A 66 12.71 -1.23 -2.37
C GLU A 66 12.83 -2.18 -3.56
N ARG A 67 13.83 -3.07 -3.53
CA ARG A 67 14.05 -4.07 -4.58
C ARG A 67 12.87 -5.02 -4.73
N HIS A 68 12.31 -5.50 -3.61
CA HIS A 68 11.12 -6.35 -3.63
C HIS A 68 9.92 -5.63 -4.24
N PHE A 69 9.70 -4.37 -3.90
CA PHE A 69 8.61 -3.57 -4.46
C PHE A 69 8.73 -3.43 -5.98
N GLU A 70 9.94 -3.16 -6.48
CA GLU A 70 10.25 -3.03 -7.91
C GLU A 70 10.16 -4.37 -8.65
N ASP A 71 10.84 -5.42 -8.17
CA ASP A 71 10.91 -6.72 -8.82
C ASP A 71 9.53 -7.37 -9.00
N PHE A 72 8.61 -7.14 -8.05
CA PHE A 72 7.24 -7.63 -8.13
C PHE A 72 6.25 -6.63 -8.75
N ASN A 73 6.73 -5.45 -9.17
CA ASN A 73 5.94 -4.35 -9.70
C ASN A 73 4.71 -4.04 -8.82
N LEU A 74 4.95 -3.97 -7.50
CA LEU A 74 3.88 -3.83 -6.52
C LEU A 74 3.15 -2.50 -6.69
N GLY A 75 3.87 -1.42 -7.01
CA GLY A 75 3.27 -0.10 -7.17
C GLY A 75 2.14 -0.08 -8.20
N HIS A 76 2.40 -0.58 -9.41
CA HIS A 76 1.39 -0.68 -10.46
C HIS A 76 0.26 -1.68 -10.10
N ARG A 77 0.61 -2.86 -9.58
CA ARG A 77 -0.41 -3.87 -9.24
C ARG A 77 -1.35 -3.36 -8.15
N TYR A 78 -0.82 -2.67 -7.15
CA TYR A 78 -1.58 -2.14 -6.03
C TYR A 78 -2.42 -0.94 -6.45
N SER A 79 -1.91 -0.05 -7.32
CA SER A 79 -2.71 1.04 -7.86
C SER A 79 -3.91 0.55 -8.66
N VAL A 80 -3.74 -0.50 -9.49
CA VAL A 80 -4.85 -1.13 -10.21
C VAL A 80 -5.89 -1.71 -9.25
N LYS A 81 -5.47 -2.40 -8.17
CA LYS A 81 -6.40 -2.94 -7.16
C LYS A 81 -7.13 -1.83 -6.41
N ALA A 82 -6.43 -0.76 -6.08
CA ALA A 82 -7.00 0.40 -5.40
C ALA A 82 -8.06 1.09 -6.27
N ALA A 83 -7.74 1.34 -7.55
CA ALA A 83 -8.65 1.97 -8.50
C ALA A 83 -9.96 1.17 -8.70
N GLN A 84 -9.91 -0.16 -8.64
CA GLN A 84 -11.10 -1.02 -8.79
C GLN A 84 -12.20 -0.74 -7.75
N ILE A 85 -11.83 -0.30 -6.55
CA ILE A 85 -12.80 -0.04 -5.47
C ILE A 85 -12.99 1.46 -5.19
N LEU A 86 -12.12 2.33 -5.73
CA LEU A 86 -12.10 3.76 -5.47
C LEU A 86 -13.48 4.41 -5.66
N GLY A 87 -14.11 4.18 -6.82
CA GLY A 87 -15.43 4.76 -7.10
C GLY A 87 -16.51 4.35 -6.10
N THR A 88 -16.43 3.12 -5.58
CA THR A 88 -17.37 2.63 -4.56
C THR A 88 -17.11 3.34 -3.22
N VAL A 89 -15.85 3.44 -2.80
CA VAL A 89 -15.48 4.11 -1.53
C VAL A 89 -15.84 5.59 -1.59
N MET A 90 -15.53 6.29 -2.69
CA MET A 90 -15.89 7.70 -2.88
C MET A 90 -17.40 7.92 -2.86
N ALA A 91 -18.17 7.04 -3.51
CA ALA A 91 -19.63 7.12 -3.46
C ALA A 91 -20.20 6.91 -2.04
N GLN A 92 -19.58 6.03 -1.24
CA GLN A 92 -19.94 5.84 0.16
C GLN A 92 -19.64 7.10 0.98
N VAL A 93 -18.42 7.64 0.87
CA VAL A 93 -18.01 8.89 1.54
C VAL A 93 -18.97 10.03 1.19
N ALA A 94 -19.20 10.28 -0.11
CA ALA A 94 -20.10 11.33 -0.57
C ALA A 94 -21.54 11.12 -0.06
N SER A 95 -21.99 9.88 0.05
CA SER A 95 -23.32 9.57 0.60
C SER A 95 -23.43 9.88 2.09
N LEU A 96 -22.39 9.59 2.86
CA LEU A 96 -22.32 9.91 4.30
C LEU A 96 -22.20 11.43 4.54
N GLN A 97 -21.45 12.13 3.70
CA GLN A 97 -21.36 13.60 3.76
C GLN A 97 -22.71 14.26 3.44
N ARG A 98 -23.46 13.74 2.46
CA ARG A 98 -24.80 14.27 2.11
C ARG A 98 -25.81 14.17 3.25
N ILE A 99 -25.66 13.23 4.17
CA ILE A 99 -26.51 13.11 5.37
C ILE A 99 -25.93 13.86 6.58
N GLY A 100 -24.86 14.63 6.39
CA GLY A 100 -24.29 15.52 7.40
C GLY A 100 -23.22 14.90 8.30
N LEU A 101 -22.67 13.72 7.97
CA LEU A 101 -21.53 13.18 8.70
C LEU A 101 -20.25 13.90 8.31
N ASN A 102 -19.44 14.25 9.31
CA ASN A 102 -18.14 14.88 9.11
C ASN A 102 -17.06 13.85 8.72
N ASN A 103 -15.95 14.33 8.16
CA ASN A 103 -14.86 13.49 7.68
C ASN A 103 -14.23 12.64 8.79
N GLN A 104 -14.20 13.11 10.04
CA GLN A 104 -13.68 12.32 11.18
C GLN A 104 -14.52 11.06 11.41
N VAL A 105 -15.85 11.20 11.50
CA VAL A 105 -16.76 10.06 11.70
C VAL A 105 -16.71 9.11 10.52
N ILE A 106 -16.61 9.63 9.29
CA ILE A 106 -16.48 8.82 8.08
C ILE A 106 -15.17 8.02 8.10
N SER A 107 -14.06 8.68 8.44
CA SER A 107 -12.74 8.07 8.57
C SER A 107 -12.78 6.92 9.57
N GLU A 108 -13.33 7.13 10.77
CA GLU A 108 -13.44 6.11 11.80
C GLU A 108 -14.39 4.96 11.44
N THR A 109 -15.46 5.23 10.70
CA THR A 109 -16.55 4.25 10.47
C THR A 109 -16.35 3.41 9.23
N ILE A 110 -15.76 3.94 8.15
CA ILE A 110 -15.62 3.20 6.89
C ILE A 110 -14.18 3.10 6.37
N LEU A 111 -13.30 4.09 6.65
CA LEU A 111 -11.93 4.05 6.12
C LEU A 111 -10.96 3.28 7.05
N ALA A 112 -10.97 3.58 8.34
CA ALA A 112 -10.14 2.91 9.34
C ALA A 112 -10.41 1.39 9.42
N PRO A 113 -11.67 0.90 9.34
CA PRO A 113 -11.94 -0.53 9.23
C PRO A 113 -11.29 -1.15 8.00
N GLY A 114 -11.24 -0.42 6.89
CA GLY A 114 -10.54 -0.83 5.68
C GLY A 114 -9.05 -1.08 5.89
N VAL A 115 -8.39 -0.32 6.77
CA VAL A 115 -7.00 -0.60 7.19
C VAL A 115 -6.94 -1.82 8.12
N SER A 116 -7.78 -1.86 9.15
CA SER A 116 -7.72 -2.89 10.20
C SER A 116 -8.06 -4.31 9.72
N THR A 117 -8.81 -4.40 8.61
CA THR A 117 -9.24 -5.68 8.01
C THR A 117 -8.32 -6.16 6.89
N ALA A 118 -7.28 -5.38 6.56
CA ALA A 118 -6.30 -5.79 5.58
C ALA A 118 -5.54 -7.04 6.05
N GLN A 119 -5.18 -7.91 5.10
CA GLN A 119 -4.61 -9.22 5.41
C GLN A 119 -3.24 -9.14 6.11
N PHE A 120 -2.45 -8.10 5.82
CA PHE A 120 -1.12 -7.87 6.39
C PHE A 120 -0.74 -6.39 6.22
N SER A 121 0.26 -5.93 6.98
CA SER A 121 0.64 -4.51 7.09
C SER A 121 0.95 -3.85 5.74
N ASN A 122 1.56 -4.59 4.81
CA ASN A 122 1.98 -4.11 3.48
C ASN A 122 0.97 -4.40 2.37
N HIS A 123 -0.26 -4.76 2.70
CA HIS A 123 -1.30 -5.05 1.71
C HIS A 123 -1.79 -3.75 1.05
N TRP A 124 -2.12 -3.80 -0.24
CA TRP A 124 -2.59 -2.63 -1.03
C TRP A 124 -3.74 -1.88 -0.33
N GLN A 125 -4.65 -2.62 0.30
CA GLN A 125 -5.80 -2.05 1.02
C GLN A 125 -5.38 -1.06 2.11
N CYS A 126 -4.27 -1.32 2.83
CA CYS A 126 -3.74 -0.38 3.82
C CYS A 126 -3.39 0.96 3.17
N GLY A 127 -2.64 0.90 2.05
CA GLY A 127 -2.23 2.09 1.31
C GLY A 127 -3.41 2.90 0.80
N LEU A 128 -4.41 2.24 0.18
CA LEU A 128 -5.63 2.91 -0.30
C LEU A 128 -6.34 3.66 0.83
N TYR A 129 -6.68 2.99 1.92
CA TYR A 129 -7.51 3.63 2.95
C TYR A 129 -6.74 4.69 3.71
N GLN A 130 -5.46 4.47 4.02
CA GLN A 130 -4.62 5.50 4.65
C GLN A 130 -4.44 6.73 3.76
N ALA A 131 -4.31 6.55 2.44
CA ALA A 131 -4.21 7.66 1.50
C ALA A 131 -5.51 8.49 1.46
N LEU A 132 -6.67 7.82 1.44
CA LEU A 132 -7.96 8.50 1.48
C LEU A 132 -8.21 9.21 2.82
N MET A 133 -7.83 8.59 3.95
CA MET A 133 -7.94 9.22 5.26
C MET A 133 -7.18 10.55 5.30
N ARG A 134 -5.93 10.57 4.85
CA ARG A 134 -5.11 11.79 4.76
C ARG A 134 -5.76 12.84 3.85
N HIS A 135 -6.24 12.43 2.69
CA HIS A 135 -6.90 13.33 1.75
C HIS A 135 -8.16 14.00 2.33
N PHE A 136 -8.92 13.33 3.18
CA PHE A 136 -10.11 13.92 3.83
C PHE A 136 -9.80 14.68 5.13
N GLU A 137 -8.58 14.62 5.64
CA GLU A 137 -8.10 15.40 6.78
C GLU A 137 -7.56 16.79 6.36
N GLU A 138 -7.13 16.92 5.09
CA GLU A 138 -6.68 18.18 4.45
C GLU A 138 -7.85 19.12 4.10
#